data_AF-A0A6V8KNH0-F1
#
_entry.id   AF-A0A6V8KNH0-F1
#
_cell.length_a   1.000
_cell.length_b   1.000
_cell.length_c   1.000
_cell.angle_alpha   90.00
_cell.angle_beta   90.00
_cell.angle_gamma   90.00
#
_symmetry.space_group_name_H-M   'P 1'
#
loop_
_entity.id
_entity.type
_entity.pdbx_description
1 polymer ?
#
loop_
_entity_poly.entity_id
_entity_poly.type
_entity_poly.pdbx_seq_one_letter_code
_entity_poly.pdbx_strand_id
1 'polypeptide(L)'
;MNGTTYKRCGCRDATGKRQGQRCPKLRRGAGWNPNHGVWQYQIDLPPAADGRRRPLRRGTYASQTEAEAILGKIRDALAVAKTGEPADLTKVGDLIELALKRKRPLPTTAEVRRLLHLGDTVEIPTIEVWLATWLAGRKKLRAGTRRSYTPGTSLTTSSPTSAPCG
;
A
#
# COMPACT_ATOMS: atom_id res chain seq x y z
N MET A 1 -5.32 10.30 -12.76
CA MET A 1 -6.40 9.30 -12.62
C MET A 1 -7.70 10.03 -12.44
N ASN A 2 -8.74 9.60 -13.16
CA ASN A 2 -10.03 10.29 -13.17
C ASN A 2 -10.91 9.73 -12.06
N GLY A 3 -11.53 10.64 -11.31
CA GLY A 3 -12.47 10.31 -10.25
C GLY A 3 -13.61 11.31 -10.28
N THR A 4 -14.80 10.87 -9.90
CA THR A 4 -16.03 11.65 -9.97
C THR A 4 -16.76 11.63 -8.63
N THR A 5 -17.47 12.71 -8.32
CA THR A 5 -18.39 12.78 -7.19
C THR A 5 -19.82 12.70 -7.69
N TYR A 6 -20.69 12.09 -6.90
CA TYR A 6 -22.11 11.94 -7.22
C TYR A 6 -22.92 11.76 -5.95
N LYS A 7 -24.22 12.07 -6.01
CA LYS A 7 -25.15 11.72 -4.94
C LYS A 7 -25.70 10.32 -5.10
N ARG A 8 -25.70 9.54 -4.03
CA ARG A 8 -26.38 8.24 -3.99
C ARG A 8 -27.68 8.38 -3.19
N CYS A 9 -28.78 7.97 -3.82
CA CYS A 9 -30.09 7.91 -3.18
C CYS A 9 -30.42 6.48 -2.68
N GLY A 10 -31.20 6.39 -1.60
CA GLY A 10 -31.74 5.15 -1.04
C GLY A 10 -33.17 4.81 -1.47
N CYS A 11 -33.90 5.72 -2.13
CA CYS A 11 -35.29 5.52 -2.57
C CYS A 11 -35.45 4.26 -3.43
N ARG A 12 -36.59 3.60 -3.24
CA ARG A 12 -37.02 2.45 -4.02
C ARG A 12 -38.23 2.84 -4.88
N ASP A 13 -38.37 2.20 -6.02
CA ASP A 13 -39.58 2.28 -6.84
C ASP A 13 -40.68 1.33 -6.31
N ALA A 14 -41.83 1.31 -6.98
CA ALA A 14 -42.96 0.44 -6.63
C ALA A 14 -42.60 -1.06 -6.68
N THR A 15 -41.58 -1.45 -7.45
CA THR A 15 -41.08 -2.82 -7.55
C THR A 15 -40.07 -3.17 -6.44
N GLY A 16 -39.75 -2.21 -5.57
CA GLY A 16 -38.77 -2.35 -4.50
C GLY A 16 -37.31 -2.18 -4.95
N LYS A 17 -37.06 -1.86 -6.22
CA LYS A 17 -35.71 -1.65 -6.77
C LYS A 17 -35.23 -0.24 -6.46
N ARG A 18 -33.93 -0.09 -6.19
CA ARG A 18 -33.33 1.23 -5.91
C ARG A 18 -33.36 2.10 -7.17
N GLN A 19 -33.88 3.32 -7.02
CA GLN A 19 -33.96 4.28 -8.12
C GLN A 19 -32.57 4.84 -8.51
N GLY A 20 -31.68 4.98 -7.53
CA GLY A 20 -30.32 5.48 -7.75
C GLY A 20 -30.32 6.90 -8.30
N GLN A 21 -29.55 7.14 -9.38
CA GLN A 21 -29.43 8.45 -10.04
C GLN A 21 -30.73 8.93 -10.70
N ARG A 22 -31.66 8.01 -11.03
CA ARG A 22 -32.95 8.35 -11.65
C ARG A 22 -33.98 8.87 -10.65
N CYS A 23 -33.62 8.94 -9.36
CA CYS A 23 -34.55 9.39 -8.35
C CYS A 23 -34.91 10.88 -8.58
N PRO A 24 -36.19 11.23 -8.78
CA PRO A 24 -36.60 12.61 -9.06
C PRO A 24 -36.30 13.54 -7.87
N LYS A 25 -36.26 12.99 -6.65
CA LYS A 25 -35.95 13.74 -5.42
C LYS A 25 -34.48 14.17 -5.31
N LEU A 26 -33.57 13.63 -6.14
CA LEU A 26 -32.15 14.00 -6.11
C LEU A 26 -31.87 15.39 -6.67
N ARG A 27 -32.71 15.88 -7.58
CA ARG A 27 -32.55 17.19 -8.23
C ARG A 27 -33.59 18.18 -7.72
N ARG A 28 -33.22 19.45 -7.69
CA ARG A 28 -34.12 20.58 -7.43
C ARG A 28 -33.77 21.66 -8.47
N GLY A 29 -34.63 21.85 -9.46
CA GLY A 29 -34.31 22.67 -10.62
C GLY A 29 -33.05 22.15 -11.34
N ALA A 30 -32.14 23.05 -11.69
CA ALA A 30 -30.85 22.70 -12.29
C ALA A 30 -29.85 22.07 -11.29
N GLY A 31 -30.09 22.19 -9.98
CA GLY A 31 -29.15 21.81 -8.93
C GLY A 31 -29.44 20.46 -8.26
N TRP A 32 -28.53 20.07 -7.35
CA TRP A 32 -28.75 18.95 -6.45
C TRP A 32 -29.64 19.36 -5.27
N ASN A 33 -30.55 18.48 -4.85
CA ASN A 33 -31.33 18.70 -3.64
C ASN A 33 -30.45 18.42 -2.40
N PRO A 34 -30.15 19.40 -1.54
CA PRO A 34 -29.30 19.19 -0.37
C PRO A 34 -29.90 18.18 0.62
N ASN A 35 -31.23 18.13 0.73
CA ASN A 35 -31.95 17.29 1.69
C ASN A 35 -32.18 15.85 1.20
N HIS A 36 -31.60 15.48 0.06
CA HIS A 36 -31.81 14.16 -0.51
C HIS A 36 -30.54 13.53 -1.07
N GLY A 37 -30.35 12.26 -0.75
CA GLY A 37 -29.16 11.50 -1.10
C GLY A 37 -27.92 11.93 -0.32
N VAL A 38 -26.92 11.06 -0.31
CA VAL A 38 -25.62 11.30 0.34
C VAL A 38 -24.55 11.44 -0.73
N TRP A 39 -23.56 12.30 -0.47
CA TRP A 39 -22.44 12.44 -1.39
C TRP A 39 -21.48 11.25 -1.29
N GLN A 40 -21.07 10.77 -2.45
CA GLN A 40 -20.09 9.70 -2.62
C GLN A 40 -19.08 10.10 -3.70
N TYR A 41 -17.94 9.42 -3.69
CA TYR A 41 -16.97 9.50 -4.77
C TYR A 41 -16.75 8.12 -5.40
N GLN A 42 -16.28 8.15 -6.64
CA GLN A 42 -15.73 7.00 -7.34
C GLN A 42 -14.37 7.38 -7.93
N ILE A 43 -13.41 6.48 -7.82
CA ILE A 43 -12.11 6.59 -8.47
C ILE A 43 -11.58 5.20 -8.80
N ASP A 44 -10.89 5.07 -9.93
CA ASP A 44 -10.12 3.88 -10.24
C ASP A 44 -8.68 4.07 -9.73
N LEU A 45 -8.28 3.23 -8.77
CA LEU A 45 -6.91 3.21 -8.27
C LEU A 45 -5.98 2.52 -9.28
N PRO A 46 -4.64 2.72 -9.18
CA PRO A 46 -3.67 1.98 -10.00
C PRO A 46 -3.93 0.47 -9.93
N PRO A 47 -3.63 -0.33 -10.96
CA PRO A 47 -3.74 -1.79 -10.88
C PRO A 47 -2.92 -2.37 -9.73
N ALA A 48 -3.39 -3.45 -9.13
CA ALA A 48 -2.60 -4.24 -8.19
C ALA A 48 -1.44 -4.94 -8.93
N ALA A 49 -0.49 -5.53 -8.20
CA ALA A 49 0.65 -6.24 -8.79
C ALA A 49 0.22 -7.42 -9.68
N ASP A 50 -0.95 -8.00 -9.41
CA ASP A 50 -1.62 -9.04 -10.22
C ASP A 50 -2.34 -8.48 -11.47
N GLY A 51 -2.25 -7.17 -11.73
CA GLY A 51 -2.93 -6.49 -12.84
C GLY A 51 -4.42 -6.23 -12.61
N ARG A 52 -4.98 -6.63 -11.46
CA ARG A 52 -6.41 -6.49 -11.17
C ARG A 52 -6.79 -5.01 -11.05
N ARG A 53 -7.89 -4.63 -11.74
CA ARG A 53 -8.47 -3.28 -11.60
C ARG A 53 -9.03 -3.07 -10.19
N ARG A 54 -8.94 -1.82 -9.71
CA ARG A 54 -9.38 -1.43 -8.37
C ARG A 54 -10.36 -0.25 -8.40
N PRO A 55 -11.61 -0.46 -8.85
CA PRO A 55 -12.64 0.55 -8.75
C PRO A 55 -13.03 0.75 -7.29
N LEU A 56 -12.87 1.96 -6.81
CA LEU A 56 -13.22 2.35 -5.46
C LEU A 56 -14.48 3.23 -5.49
N ARG A 57 -15.49 2.84 -4.72
CA ARG A 57 -16.71 3.63 -4.50
C ARG A 57 -16.96 3.73 -3.00
N ARG A 58 -16.94 4.94 -2.45
CA ARG A 58 -17.12 5.18 -1.01
C ARG A 58 -17.82 6.51 -0.78
N GLY A 59 -18.43 6.61 0.39
CA GLY A 59 -18.88 7.89 0.93
C GLY A 59 -20.17 7.78 1.72
N THR A 60 -20.37 8.82 2.52
CA THR A 60 -21.58 9.22 3.24
C THR A 60 -21.39 10.70 3.61
N TYR A 61 -20.89 11.49 2.66
CA TYR A 61 -20.48 12.87 2.91
C TYR A 61 -21.69 13.80 2.90
N ALA A 62 -21.62 14.87 3.69
CA ALA A 62 -22.69 15.85 3.79
C ALA A 62 -22.69 16.78 2.57
N SER A 63 -21.51 17.06 2.00
CA SER A 63 -21.33 17.97 0.86
C SER A 63 -20.53 17.35 -0.28
N GLN A 64 -20.67 17.95 -1.47
CA GLN A 64 -19.87 17.60 -2.65
C GLN A 64 -18.39 17.89 -2.39
N THR A 65 -18.13 19.04 -1.78
CA THR A 65 -16.79 19.53 -1.45
C THR A 65 -16.05 18.58 -0.52
N GLU A 66 -16.72 17.98 0.48
CA GLU A 66 -16.11 16.94 1.32
C GLU A 66 -15.68 15.71 0.50
N ALA A 67 -16.56 15.22 -0.38
CA ALA A 67 -16.24 14.08 -1.24
C ALA A 67 -15.09 14.41 -2.22
N GLU A 68 -15.05 15.63 -2.74
CA GLU A 68 -13.98 16.14 -3.61
C GLU A 68 -12.66 16.30 -2.86
N ALA A 69 -12.69 16.78 -1.62
CA ALA A 69 -11.49 16.90 -0.78
C ALA A 69 -10.85 15.53 -0.54
N ILE A 70 -11.66 14.48 -0.33
CA ILE A 70 -11.15 13.11 -0.19
C ILE A 70 -10.56 12.61 -1.51
N LEU A 71 -11.20 12.87 -2.65
CA LEU A 71 -10.60 12.57 -3.96
C LEU A 71 -9.28 13.32 -4.19
N GLY A 72 -9.20 14.59 -3.75
CA GLY A 72 -7.98 15.38 -3.78
C GLY A 72 -6.84 14.70 -3.04
N LYS A 73 -7.07 14.31 -1.78
CA LYS A 73 -6.06 13.57 -0.97
C LYS A 73 -5.57 12.29 -1.66
N ILE A 74 -6.48 11.52 -2.27
CA ILE A 74 -6.12 10.31 -3.03
C ILE A 74 -5.25 10.67 -4.23
N ARG A 75 -5.61 11.70 -4.99
CA ARG A 75 -4.84 12.16 -6.17
C ARG A 75 -3.46 12.66 -5.76
N ASP A 76 -3.37 13.43 -4.69
CA ASP A 76 -2.11 13.98 -4.20
C ASP A 76 -1.16 12.87 -3.75
N ALA A 77 -1.67 11.88 -3.01
CA ALA A 77 -0.90 10.71 -2.61
C ALA A 77 -0.37 9.93 -3.84
N LEU A 78 -1.23 9.72 -4.85
CA LEU A 78 -0.83 9.03 -6.08
C LEU A 78 0.15 9.85 -6.94
N ALA A 79 0.03 11.18 -6.92
CA ALA A 79 0.94 12.06 -7.66
C ALA A 79 2.39 11.95 -7.17
N VAL A 80 2.59 11.72 -5.86
CA VAL A 80 3.92 11.48 -5.28
C VAL A 80 4.58 10.24 -5.89
N ALA A 81 3.84 9.16 -6.10
CA ALA A 81 4.39 7.93 -6.69
C ALA A 81 4.58 8.01 -8.21
N LYS A 82 3.86 8.91 -8.90
CA LYS A 82 3.94 9.03 -10.36
C LYS A 82 5.31 9.55 -10.84
N THR A 83 6.09 10.19 -9.97
CA THR A 83 7.44 10.66 -10.30
C THR A 83 8.51 9.57 -10.20
N GLY A 84 8.17 8.41 -9.63
CA GLY A 84 9.07 7.27 -9.45
C GLY A 84 8.77 6.12 -10.40
N GLU A 85 9.07 4.90 -9.95
CA GLU A 85 8.89 3.67 -10.72
C GLU A 85 7.41 3.25 -10.80
N PRO A 86 6.99 2.51 -11.85
CA PRO A 86 5.62 1.99 -11.94
C PRO A 86 5.20 1.17 -10.72
N ALA A 87 6.15 0.47 -10.09
CA ALA A 87 5.93 -0.30 -8.87
C ALA A 87 5.49 0.58 -7.68
N ASP A 88 5.91 1.83 -7.62
CA ASP A 88 5.57 2.75 -6.53
C ASP A 88 4.10 3.17 -6.59
N LEU A 89 3.55 3.35 -7.80
CA LEU A 89 2.12 3.58 -7.98
C LEU A 89 1.30 2.40 -7.45
N THR A 90 1.75 1.17 -7.68
CA THR A 90 1.10 -0.03 -7.15
C THR A 90 1.15 -0.05 -5.62
N LYS A 91 2.32 0.18 -5.01
CA LYS A 91 2.50 0.25 -3.54
C LYS A 91 1.59 1.30 -2.89
N VAL A 92 1.53 2.50 -3.47
CA VAL A 92 0.65 3.57 -2.95
C VAL A 92 -0.82 3.23 -3.15
N GLY A 93 -1.18 2.57 -4.26
CA GLY A 93 -2.52 2.03 -4.47
C GLY A 93 -2.92 1.02 -3.38
N ASP A 94 -2.02 0.09 -3.02
CA ASP A 94 -2.23 -0.87 -1.93
C ASP A 94 -2.43 -0.18 -0.58
N LEU A 95 -1.59 0.83 -0.29
CA LEU A 95 -1.66 1.61 0.94
C LEU A 95 -3.00 2.32 1.09
N ILE A 96 -3.48 2.97 0.03
CA ILE A 96 -4.77 3.67 0.00
C ILE A 96 -5.92 2.68 0.17
N GLU A 97 -5.90 1.55 -0.56
CA GLU A 97 -6.92 0.52 -0.43
C GLU A 97 -6.99 -0.05 0.99
N LEU A 98 -5.82 -0.31 1.60
CA LEU A 98 -5.71 -0.82 2.97
C LEU A 98 -6.22 0.19 4.01
N ALA A 99 -5.83 1.46 3.89
CA ALA A 99 -6.29 2.53 4.79
C ALA A 99 -7.83 2.61 4.78
N LEU A 100 -8.43 2.61 3.58
CA LEU A 100 -9.87 2.68 3.41
C LEU A 100 -10.61 1.42 3.89
N LYS A 101 -10.05 0.22 3.67
CA LYS A 101 -10.61 -1.03 4.23
C LYS A 101 -10.62 -1.01 5.75
N ARG A 102 -9.56 -0.47 6.36
CA ARG A 102 -9.40 -0.36 7.82
C ARG A 102 -10.06 0.88 8.43
N LYS A 103 -10.78 1.70 7.64
CA LYS A 103 -11.37 2.98 8.06
C LYS A 103 -10.35 3.91 8.75
N ARG A 104 -9.10 3.87 8.30
CA ARG A 104 -8.02 4.74 8.75
C ARG A 104 -7.97 6.01 7.91
N PRO A 105 -7.37 7.10 8.42
CA PRO A 105 -7.10 8.27 7.60
C PRO A 105 -6.28 7.89 6.36
N LEU A 106 -6.55 8.58 5.26
CA LEU A 106 -5.74 8.44 4.05
C LEU A 106 -4.31 8.91 4.34
N PRO A 107 -3.30 8.24 3.75
CA PRO A 107 -1.91 8.63 3.92
C PRO A 107 -1.69 10.04 3.37
N THR A 108 -0.94 10.85 4.10
CA THR A 108 -0.47 12.16 3.65
C THR A 108 0.63 12.02 2.60
N THR A 109 0.84 13.07 1.79
CA THR A 109 1.92 13.09 0.79
C THR A 109 3.30 12.90 1.44
N ALA A 110 3.52 13.42 2.64
CA ALA A 110 4.75 13.22 3.40
C ALA A 110 4.95 11.76 3.84
N GLU A 111 3.90 11.09 4.32
CA GLU A 111 3.94 9.67 4.67
C GLU A 111 4.20 8.80 3.44
N VAL A 112 3.59 9.12 2.30
CA VAL A 112 3.86 8.44 1.03
C VAL A 112 5.32 8.60 0.62
N ARG A 113 5.87 9.83 0.61
CA ARG A 113 7.30 10.06 0.30
C ARG A 113 8.20 9.25 1.22
N ARG A 114 7.95 9.29 2.53
CA ARG A 114 8.73 8.54 3.51
C ARG A 114 8.70 7.04 3.23
N LEU A 115 7.54 6.48 2.89
CA LEU A 115 7.39 5.06 2.57
C LEU A 115 8.17 4.69 1.31
N LEU A 116 8.12 5.51 0.26
CA LEU A 116 8.86 5.26 -0.97
C LEU A 116 10.37 5.31 -0.72
N HIS A 117 10.86 6.32 0.00
CA HIS A 117 12.27 6.40 0.39
C HIS A 117 12.72 5.22 1.26
N LEU A 118 11.89 4.75 2.19
CA LEU A 118 12.19 3.56 2.99
C LEU A 118 12.27 2.29 2.14
N GLY A 119 11.51 2.20 1.05
CA GLY A 119 11.57 1.09 0.10
C GLY A 119 12.88 1.04 -0.70
N ASP A 120 13.55 2.18 -0.86
CA ASP A 120 14.83 2.30 -1.55
C ASP A 120 16.03 1.96 -0.64
N THR A 121 15.85 1.92 0.68
CA THR A 121 16.95 1.70 1.64
C THR A 121 16.51 0.84 2.82
N VAL A 122 16.41 -0.47 2.60
CA VAL A 122 16.67 -1.45 3.67
C VAL A 122 17.55 -2.54 3.08
N GLU A 123 18.86 -2.32 3.09
CA GLU A 123 19.81 -3.44 3.01
C GLU A 123 19.64 -4.27 4.27
N ILE A 124 18.89 -5.37 4.16
CA ILE A 124 18.80 -6.34 5.24
C ILE A 124 20.13 -7.12 5.21
N PRO A 125 21.00 -7.00 6.22
CA PRO A 125 22.25 -7.75 6.23
C PRO A 125 21.94 -9.25 6.20
N THR A 126 22.76 -10.03 5.50
CA THR A 126 22.64 -11.48 5.55
C THR A 126 22.82 -11.97 6.99
N ILE A 127 22.32 -13.18 7.28
CA ILE A 127 22.49 -13.81 8.59
C ILE A 127 23.97 -13.81 9.00
N GLU A 128 24.88 -14.04 8.05
CA GLU A 128 26.33 -14.04 8.29
C GLU A 128 26.86 -12.66 8.70
N VAL A 129 26.47 -11.61 7.96
CA VAL A 129 26.88 -10.23 8.26
C VAL A 129 26.32 -9.80 9.62
N TRP A 130 25.04 -10.07 9.87
CA TRP A 130 24.40 -9.78 11.16
C TRP A 130 25.06 -10.53 12.33
N LEU A 131 25.36 -11.82 12.14
CA LEU A 131 25.99 -12.66 13.17
C LEU A 131 27.41 -12.19 13.47
N ALA A 132 28.19 -11.83 12.46
CA ALA A 132 29.54 -11.27 12.62
C ALA A 132 29.52 -9.96 13.40
N THR A 133 28.62 -9.02 13.05
CA THR A 133 28.46 -7.75 13.77
C THR A 133 28.02 -7.99 15.22
N TRP A 134 27.09 -8.91 15.45
CA TRP A 134 26.63 -9.26 16.80
C TRP A 134 27.74 -9.88 17.67
N LEU A 135 28.55 -10.78 17.11
CA LEU A 135 29.70 -11.38 17.79
C LEU A 135 30.77 -10.34 18.14
N ALA A 136 31.05 -9.39 17.23
CA ALA A 136 31.99 -8.29 17.47
C ALA A 136 31.56 -7.37 18.62
N GLY A 137 30.26 -7.13 18.79
CA GLY A 137 29.71 -6.33 19.89
C GLY A 137 29.75 -7.03 21.27
N ARG A 138 29.84 -8.36 21.30
CA ARG A 138 29.72 -9.16 22.54
C ARG A 138 31.10 -9.57 23.07
N LYS A 139 31.81 -8.64 23.70
CA LYS A 139 33.16 -8.87 24.26
C LYS A 139 33.20 -9.89 25.40
N LYS A 140 32.14 -10.01 26.20
CA LYS A 140 32.04 -10.92 27.37
C LYS A 140 31.49 -12.33 27.07
N LEU A 141 31.34 -12.72 25.80
CA LEU A 141 30.93 -14.09 25.48
C LEU A 141 32.00 -15.11 25.91
N ARG A 142 31.55 -16.20 26.53
CA ARG A 142 32.41 -17.34 26.88
C ARG A 142 33.02 -17.94 25.61
N ALA A 143 34.29 -18.33 25.67
CA ALA A 143 35.06 -18.74 24.49
C ALA A 143 34.43 -19.91 23.71
N GLY A 144 33.82 -20.89 24.40
CA GLY A 144 33.15 -22.01 23.76
C GLY A 144 31.93 -21.59 22.94
N THR A 145 31.08 -20.73 23.52
CA THR A 145 29.91 -20.17 22.85
C THR A 145 30.28 -19.34 21.63
N ARG A 146 31.37 -18.55 21.72
CA ARG A 146 31.86 -17.77 20.57
C ARG A 146 32.28 -18.66 19.40
N ARG A 147 33.00 -19.77 19.67
CA ARG A 147 33.44 -20.72 18.62
C ARG A 147 32.26 -21.36 17.89
N SER A 148 31.20 -21.74 18.59
CA SER A 148 30.02 -22.37 17.98
C SER A 148 29.24 -21.45 17.03
N TYR A 149 29.29 -20.14 17.25
CA TYR A 149 28.64 -19.14 16.38
C TYR A 149 29.56 -18.57 15.31
N THR A 150 30.85 -18.89 15.32
CA THR A 150 31.75 -18.44 14.25
C THR A 150 31.51 -19.36 13.06
N PRO A 151 31.10 -18.87 11.88
CA PRO A 151 30.97 -19.71 10.70
C PRO A 151 32.28 -20.45 10.48
N GLY A 152 32.22 -21.78 10.46
CA GLY A 152 33.41 -22.61 10.29
C GLY A 152 33.98 -22.34 8.89
N THR A 153 35.20 -21.81 8.83
CA THR A 153 36.03 -21.94 7.64
C THR A 153 36.24 -23.43 7.43
N SER A 154 35.46 -24.02 6.52
CA SER A 154 35.64 -25.40 6.09
C SER A 154 37.08 -25.54 5.62
N LEU A 155 37.90 -26.20 6.43
CA LEU A 155 39.26 -26.55 6.07
C LEU A 155 39.19 -27.45 4.84
N THR A 156 39.78 -26.97 3.75
CA THR A 156 40.15 -27.74 2.57
C THR A 156 40.86 -29.00 3.05
N THR A 157 40.16 -30.13 3.00
CA THR A 157 40.79 -31.42 3.25
C THR A 157 41.49 -31.80 1.97
N SER A 158 42.78 -31.47 1.89
CA SER A 158 43.66 -31.94 0.82
C SER A 158 43.69 -33.47 0.83
N SER A 159 43.21 -34.07 -0.26
CA SER A 159 43.33 -35.51 -0.51
C SER A 159 44.80 -35.93 -0.56
N PRO A 160 45.20 -37.05 0.05
CA PRO A 160 46.54 -37.59 -0.16
C PRO A 160 46.65 -38.21 -1.56
N THR A 161 47.73 -37.85 -2.25
CA THR A 161 48.20 -38.41 -3.52
C THR A 161 48.38 -39.92 -3.42
N SER A 162 47.66 -40.69 -4.25
CA SER A 162 47.94 -42.10 -4.49
C SER A 162 49.17 -42.26 -5.37
N ALA A 163 50.18 -42.96 -4.88
CA ALA A 163 51.32 -43.44 -5.66
C ALA A 163 50.91 -44.61 -6.57
N PRO A 164 51.55 -44.82 -7.73
CA PRO A 164 51.25 -45.93 -8.61
C PRO A 164 52.02 -47.20 -8.18
N CYS A 165 51.35 -48.35 -8.24
CA CYS A 165 51.98 -49.67 -8.22
C CYS A 165 51.66 -50.41 -9.52
N GLY A 166 52.71 -50.94 -10.16
CA GLY A 166 52.64 -52.07 -11.11
C GLY A 166 52.49 -51.70 -12.56
#